data_AF-A0A1G3HIE7-F1
#
_entry.id   AF-A0A1G3HIE7-F1
#
_cell.length_a   1.000
_cell.length_b   1.000
_cell.length_c   1.000
_cell.angle_alpha   90.00
_cell.angle_beta   90.00
_cell.angle_gamma   90.00
#
_symmetry.space_group_name_H-M   'P 1'
#
loop_
_entity.id
_entity.type
_entity.pdbx_description
1 polymer ?
#
loop_
_entity_poly.entity_id
_entity_poly.type
_entity_poly.pdbx_seq_one_letter_code
_entity_poly.pdbx_strand_id
1 'polypeptide(L)'
;MGWKLIDLPQRPANAVVIAYPHTSNWDFPMTLLALAALPFSAQWVAKDTLFRGLLGPLMRFLGGIAVNRRERTGFVERVADEFRHRDGFHLIIATEGTRTRQDGWRSGFYRIALAAGVPVIMAVVDYPKRELGLLSCITLCGDEAVDMARIAACYDGRQGYHPENASPIRLL
;
A
#
# COMPACT_ATOMS: atom_id res chain seq x y z
N MET A 1 13.89 -22.25 5.96
CA MET A 1 13.13 -22.10 4.70
C MET A 1 11.71 -21.69 5.07
N GLY A 2 11.03 -20.75 4.45
CA GLY A 2 11.32 -20.12 3.18
C GLY A 2 10.32 -19.02 2.88
N TRP A 3 10.54 -17.86 3.50
CA TRP A 3 10.20 -16.56 2.94
C TRP A 3 11.44 -15.67 3.08
N LYS A 4 11.73 -14.88 2.05
CA LYS A 4 12.84 -13.92 2.06
C LYS A 4 12.28 -12.53 2.26
N LEU A 5 12.83 -11.83 3.25
CA LEU A 5 12.51 -10.44 3.51
C LEU A 5 13.26 -9.56 2.51
N ILE A 6 12.54 -8.69 1.80
CA ILE A 6 13.13 -7.63 0.98
C ILE A 6 13.08 -6.35 1.81
N ASP A 7 14.25 -5.82 2.13
CA ASP A 7 14.37 -4.57 2.86
C ASP A 7 14.83 -3.42 1.96
N LEU A 8 14.30 -2.23 2.23
CA LEU A 8 14.76 -0.95 1.73
C LEU A 8 15.40 -0.17 2.91
N PRO A 9 16.72 -0.29 3.13
CA PRO A 9 17.38 0.21 4.35
C PRO A 9 17.44 1.75 4.44
N GLN A 10 17.53 2.47 3.31
CA GLN A 10 17.48 3.94 3.27
C GLN A 10 16.10 4.38 2.82
N ARG A 11 15.15 4.34 3.75
CA ARG A 11 13.77 4.72 3.49
C ARG A 11 13.49 6.16 3.95
N PRO A 12 12.65 6.90 3.22
CA PRO A 12 12.22 8.24 3.60
C PRO A 12 11.51 8.21 4.96
N ALA A 13 11.55 9.32 5.70
CA ALA A 13 10.84 9.42 6.98
C ALA A 13 9.32 9.27 6.79
N ASN A 14 8.81 9.84 5.70
CA ASN A 14 7.39 9.82 5.35
C ASN A 14 7.21 9.25 3.94
N ALA A 15 6.29 8.31 3.77
CA ALA A 15 5.92 7.81 2.45
C ALA A 15 4.52 7.20 2.40
N VAL A 16 3.93 7.25 1.21
CA VAL A 16 2.82 6.36 0.86
C VAL A 16 3.41 5.01 0.48
N VAL A 17 2.86 3.93 1.00
CA VAL A 17 3.27 2.57 0.68
C VAL A 17 2.16 1.91 -0.11
N ILE A 18 2.44 1.44 -1.31
CA ILE A 18 1.46 0.70 -2.10
C ILE A 18 1.69 -0.80 -1.92
N ALA A 19 0.65 -1.51 -1.51
CA ALA A 19 0.68 -2.97 -1.38
C ALA A 19 0.02 -3.59 -2.61
N TYR A 20 0.81 -4.21 -3.47
CA TYR A 20 0.37 -4.83 -4.72
C TYR A 20 1.26 -6.03 -5.08
N PRO A 21 0.74 -7.10 -5.70
CA PRO A 21 -0.68 -7.36 -5.99
C PRO A 21 -1.48 -7.74 -4.75
N HIS A 22 -2.66 -7.14 -4.56
CA HIS A 22 -3.58 -7.48 -3.47
C HIS A 22 -4.68 -8.40 -3.99
N THR A 23 -4.45 -9.71 -3.89
CA THR A 23 -5.27 -10.74 -4.56
C THR A 23 -5.87 -11.75 -3.57
N SER A 24 -5.55 -11.67 -2.28
CA SER A 24 -6.06 -12.60 -1.26
C SER A 24 -6.20 -11.97 0.13
N ASN A 25 -7.02 -12.59 1.00
CA ASN A 25 -7.04 -12.27 2.43
C ASN A 25 -5.69 -12.59 3.09
N TRP A 26 -4.94 -13.57 2.56
CA TRP A 26 -3.62 -13.97 3.06
C TRP A 26 -2.58 -12.87 2.97
N ASP A 27 -2.78 -11.89 2.08
CA ASP A 27 -1.87 -10.76 1.94
C ASP A 27 -1.79 -9.95 3.25
N PHE A 28 -2.88 -9.89 4.03
CA PHE A 28 -2.91 -9.13 5.28
C PHE A 28 -2.03 -9.75 6.38
N PRO A 29 -2.18 -11.03 6.76
CA PRO A 29 -1.23 -11.69 7.66
C PRO A 29 0.23 -11.62 7.18
N MET A 30 0.46 -11.78 5.87
CA MET A 30 1.80 -11.69 5.30
C MET A 30 2.39 -10.27 5.41
N THR A 31 1.57 -9.25 5.23
CA THR A 31 1.96 -7.84 5.44
C THR A 31 2.27 -7.57 6.91
N LEU A 32 1.46 -8.08 7.85
CA LEU A 32 1.76 -7.94 9.29
C LEU A 32 3.08 -8.62 9.66
N LEU A 33 3.37 -9.78 9.08
CA LEU A 33 4.65 -10.46 9.27
C LEU A 33 5.81 -9.62 8.70
N ALA A 34 5.63 -8.99 7.54
CA ALA A 34 6.60 -8.05 6.98
C ALA A 34 6.89 -6.89 7.93
N LEU A 35 5.83 -6.27 8.45
CA LEU A 35 5.93 -5.14 9.39
C LEU A 35 6.61 -5.53 10.70
N ALA A 36 6.37 -6.74 11.20
CA ALA A 36 7.02 -7.24 12.41
C ALA A 36 8.50 -7.59 12.19
N ALA A 37 8.88 -7.99 10.97
CA ALA A 37 10.24 -8.39 10.64
C ALA A 37 11.13 -7.22 10.18
N LEU A 38 10.52 -6.14 9.65
CA LEU A 38 11.22 -4.93 9.25
C LEU A 38 11.28 -3.95 10.43
N PRO A 39 12.36 -3.15 10.58
CA PRO A 39 12.36 -2.00 11.47
C PRO A 39 11.54 -0.85 10.86
N PHE A 40 10.26 -1.12 10.58
CA PHE A 40 9.38 -0.30 9.76
C PHE A 40 8.00 -0.22 10.43
N SER A 41 7.62 0.99 10.84
CA SER A 41 6.28 1.25 11.37
C SER A 41 5.43 1.89 10.29
N ALA A 42 4.24 1.33 10.08
CA ALA A 42 3.27 1.86 9.13
C ALA A 42 1.85 1.70 9.65
N GLN A 43 1.01 2.65 9.26
CA GLN A 43 -0.44 2.53 9.37
C GLN A 43 -1.01 2.06 8.03
N TRP A 44 -2.20 1.49 8.03
CA TRP A 44 -2.79 0.93 6.81
C TRP A 44 -4.26 1.28 6.69
N VAL A 45 -4.70 1.51 5.46
CA VAL A 45 -6.08 1.93 5.15
C VAL A 45 -6.92 0.73 4.81
N ALA A 46 -8.07 0.57 5.46
CA ALA A 46 -9.06 -0.42 5.04
C ALA A 46 -10.51 0.03 5.25
N LYS A 47 -11.44 -0.77 4.70
CA LYS A 47 -12.87 -0.49 4.74
C LYS A 47 -13.37 -0.44 6.18
N ASP A 48 -14.14 0.58 6.51
CA ASP A 48 -14.77 0.82 7.82
C ASP A 48 -15.47 -0.42 8.43
N THR A 49 -16.06 -1.28 7.60
CA THR A 49 -16.74 -2.51 8.07
C THR A 49 -15.79 -3.49 8.77
N LEU A 50 -14.50 -3.48 8.47
CA LEU A 50 -13.49 -4.32 9.16
C LEU A 50 -13.23 -3.85 10.59
N PHE A 51 -13.67 -2.63 10.91
CA PHE A 51 -13.41 -1.97 12.19
C PHE A 51 -14.60 -2.06 13.16
N ARG A 52 -15.61 -2.88 12.83
CA ARG A 52 -16.84 -3.10 13.62
C ARG A 52 -16.77 -4.42 14.39
N GLY A 53 -17.49 -4.52 15.51
CA GLY A 53 -17.54 -5.72 16.34
C GLY A 53 -16.20 -6.04 17.03
N LEU A 54 -15.99 -7.32 17.37
CA LEU A 54 -14.83 -7.78 18.14
C LEU A 54 -13.47 -7.56 17.44
N LEU A 55 -13.45 -7.53 16.10
CA LEU A 55 -12.23 -7.25 15.34
C LEU A 55 -11.85 -5.76 15.34
N GLY A 56 -12.78 -4.87 15.69
CA GLY A 56 -12.57 -3.43 15.63
C GLY A 56 -11.37 -2.94 16.46
N PRO A 57 -11.30 -3.25 17.76
CA PRO A 57 -10.16 -2.88 18.61
C PRO A 57 -8.84 -3.45 18.10
N LEU A 58 -8.84 -4.70 17.63
CA LEU A 58 -7.65 -5.36 17.10
C LEU A 58 -7.10 -4.65 15.85
N MET A 59 -7.98 -4.31 14.89
CA MET A 59 -7.56 -3.63 13.66
C MET A 59 -6.96 -2.25 13.96
N ARG A 60 -7.48 -1.52 14.96
CA ARG A 60 -6.94 -0.22 15.38
C ARG A 60 -5.60 -0.38 16.10
N PHE A 61 -5.48 -1.38 16.98
CA PHE A 61 -4.24 -1.69 17.68
C PHE A 61 -3.10 -2.01 16.71
N LEU A 62 -3.41 -2.68 15.59
CA LEU A 62 -2.47 -2.97 14.52
C LEU A 62 -2.20 -1.79 13.57
N GLY A 63 -2.63 -0.57 13.91
CA GLY A 63 -2.37 0.64 13.12
C GLY A 63 -3.37 0.89 11.97
N GLY A 64 -4.50 0.20 11.95
CA GLY A 64 -5.52 0.34 10.90
C GLY A 64 -6.30 1.66 10.98
N ILE A 65 -6.43 2.34 9.84
CA ILE A 65 -7.22 3.54 9.64
C ILE A 65 -8.48 3.17 8.87
N ALA A 66 -9.64 3.33 9.51
CA ALA A 66 -10.94 3.07 8.92
C ALA A 66 -11.28 4.15 7.89
N VAL A 67 -11.58 3.75 6.66
CA VAL A 67 -12.04 4.66 5.61
C VAL A 67 -13.41 4.24 5.12
N ASN A 68 -14.33 5.19 5.16
CA ASN A 68 -15.61 5.08 4.49
C ASN A 68 -15.41 5.31 2.99
N ARG A 69 -15.27 4.23 2.23
CA ARG A 69 -15.07 4.31 0.76
C ARG A 69 -16.30 4.83 -0.01
N ARG A 70 -17.43 5.04 0.67
CA ARG A 70 -18.62 5.68 0.09
C ARG A 70 -18.52 7.20 0.14
N GLU A 71 -17.77 7.74 1.09
CA GLU A 71 -17.42 9.16 1.15
C GLU A 71 -16.25 9.43 0.21
N ARG A 72 -16.49 10.24 -0.82
CA ARG A 72 -15.48 10.56 -1.84
C ARG A 72 -14.63 11.78 -1.49
N THR A 73 -15.00 12.54 -0.47
CA THR A 73 -14.46 13.88 -0.21
C THR A 73 -13.64 13.91 1.08
N GLY A 74 -12.50 14.62 1.04
CA GLY A 74 -11.71 14.96 2.23
C GLY A 74 -10.72 13.91 2.71
N PHE A 75 -10.75 12.67 2.21
CA PHE A 75 -9.78 11.65 2.64
C PHE A 75 -8.36 11.98 2.17
N VAL A 76 -8.20 12.39 0.90
CA VAL A 76 -6.89 12.73 0.33
C VAL A 76 -6.29 13.90 1.09
N GLU A 77 -7.06 14.97 1.28
CA GLU A 77 -6.62 16.19 1.94
C GLU A 77 -6.25 15.92 3.40
N ARG A 78 -7.10 15.19 4.13
CA ARG A 78 -6.84 14.82 5.53
C ARG A 78 -5.55 13.99 5.68
N VAL A 79 -5.34 13.01 4.82
CA VAL A 79 -4.12 12.20 4.87
C VAL A 79 -2.90 13.03 4.48
N ALA A 80 -3.01 13.91 3.49
CA ALA A 80 -1.93 14.80 3.12
C ALA A 80 -1.55 15.73 4.28
N ASP A 81 -2.54 16.21 5.05
CA ASP A 81 -2.29 16.98 6.27
C ASP A 81 -1.60 16.16 7.36
N GLU A 82 -1.97 14.88 7.56
CA GLU A 82 -1.26 14.01 8.50
C GLU A 82 0.23 13.87 8.17
N PHE A 83 0.57 13.74 6.88
CA PHE A 83 1.97 13.70 6.42
C PHE A 83 2.74 14.99 6.70
N ARG A 84 2.08 16.15 6.81
CA ARG A 84 2.72 17.43 7.13
C ARG A 84 3.00 17.61 8.61
N HIS A 85 2.25 16.95 9.47
CA HIS A 85 2.32 17.13 10.94
C HIS A 85 3.05 16.01 11.66
N ARG A 86 3.45 14.95 10.95
CA ARG A 86 4.03 13.75 11.54
C ARG A 86 5.33 13.38 10.85
N ASP A 87 6.36 13.12 11.64
CA ASP A 87 7.59 12.49 11.19
C ASP A 87 7.47 10.96 11.36
N GLY A 88 8.08 10.20 10.45
CA GLY A 88 8.08 8.73 10.54
C GLY A 88 6.76 8.10 10.10
N PHE A 89 5.91 8.81 9.36
CA PHE A 89 4.58 8.35 8.99
C PHE A 89 4.61 7.60 7.65
N HIS A 90 4.30 6.30 7.70
CA HIS A 90 4.12 5.48 6.51
C HIS A 90 2.68 5.01 6.41
N LEU A 91 2.05 5.19 5.25
CA LEU A 91 0.66 4.80 5.02
C LEU A 91 0.53 3.75 3.92
N ILE A 92 0.17 2.53 4.32
CA ILE A 92 -0.09 1.42 3.40
C ILE A 92 -1.49 1.51 2.80
N ILE A 93 -1.54 1.44 1.47
CA ILE A 93 -2.76 1.46 0.67
C ILE A 93 -2.74 0.31 -0.33
N ALA A 94 -3.78 -0.52 -0.33
CA ALA A 94 -4.05 -1.43 -1.44
C ALA A 94 -4.71 -0.64 -2.58
N THR A 95 -3.98 -0.37 -3.64
CA THR A 95 -4.36 0.52 -4.75
C THR A 95 -5.56 0.01 -5.55
N GLU A 96 -5.71 -1.31 -5.64
CA GLU A 96 -6.85 -2.00 -6.26
C GLU A 96 -8.14 -1.82 -5.45
N GLY A 97 -8.02 -1.59 -4.14
CA GLY A 97 -9.14 -1.43 -3.22
C GLY A 97 -9.97 -2.71 -2.99
N THR A 98 -9.72 -3.79 -3.70
CA THR A 98 -10.38 -5.09 -3.55
C THR A 98 -9.41 -6.20 -3.95
N ARG A 99 -9.75 -7.45 -3.66
CA ARG A 99 -8.96 -8.64 -4.05
C ARG A 99 -9.38 -9.23 -5.39
N THR A 100 -10.36 -8.61 -6.03
CA THR A 100 -10.94 -9.02 -7.31
C THR A 100 -10.45 -8.08 -8.38
N ARG A 101 -10.03 -8.62 -9.52
CA ARG A 101 -9.53 -7.82 -10.64
C ARG A 101 -10.45 -6.64 -10.97
N GLN A 102 -9.87 -5.47 -11.11
CA GLN A 102 -10.50 -4.24 -11.59
C GLN A 102 -9.89 -3.82 -12.93
N ASP A 103 -10.47 -2.80 -13.56
CA ASP A 103 -9.92 -2.22 -14.79
C ASP A 103 -8.65 -1.39 -14.57
N GLY A 104 -8.29 -1.09 -13.32
CA GLY A 104 -7.16 -0.25 -12.93
C GLY A 104 -7.15 0.02 -11.44
N TRP A 105 -6.28 0.93 -11.03
CA TRP A 105 -6.05 1.31 -9.64
C TRP A 105 -6.77 2.61 -9.28
N ARG A 106 -7.21 2.71 -8.03
CA ARG A 106 -7.77 3.97 -7.52
C ARG A 106 -6.64 4.99 -7.34
N SER A 107 -6.82 6.19 -7.88
CA SER A 107 -5.85 7.30 -7.84
C SER A 107 -5.58 7.91 -6.46
N GLY A 108 -6.21 7.42 -5.38
CA GLY A 108 -6.07 7.97 -4.03
C GLY A 108 -4.63 8.02 -3.53
N PHE A 109 -3.86 6.95 -3.71
CA PHE A 109 -2.45 6.91 -3.29
C PHE A 109 -1.62 7.97 -4.04
N TYR A 110 -1.86 8.14 -5.35
CA TYR A 110 -1.15 9.05 -6.23
C TYR A 110 -1.43 10.50 -5.84
N ARG A 111 -2.72 10.83 -5.63
CA ARG A 111 -3.14 12.17 -5.17
C ARG A 111 -2.61 12.50 -3.78
N ILE A 112 -2.59 11.55 -2.85
CA ILE A 112 -2.03 11.74 -1.51
C ILE A 112 -0.54 12.03 -1.58
N ALA A 113 0.23 11.20 -2.31
CA ALA A 113 1.67 11.34 -2.43
C ALA A 113 2.06 12.71 -3.03
N LEU A 114 1.38 13.14 -4.10
CA LEU A 114 1.59 14.45 -4.70
C LEU A 114 1.19 15.60 -3.77
N ALA A 115 0.02 15.53 -3.11
CA ALA A 115 -0.47 16.59 -2.23
C ALA A 115 0.38 16.76 -0.96
N ALA A 116 0.97 15.67 -0.48
CA ALA A 116 1.87 15.65 0.68
C ALA A 116 3.34 15.90 0.31
N GLY A 117 3.71 15.81 -0.98
CA GLY A 117 5.10 15.91 -1.42
C GLY A 117 5.98 14.76 -0.91
N VAL A 118 5.40 13.58 -0.68
CA VAL A 118 6.11 12.41 -0.15
C VAL A 118 6.30 11.34 -1.23
N PRO A 119 7.39 10.57 -1.18
CA PRO A 119 7.61 9.47 -2.11
C PRO A 119 6.64 8.31 -1.92
N VAL A 120 6.63 7.40 -2.91
CA VAL A 120 5.88 6.16 -2.91
C VAL A 120 6.82 4.98 -2.79
N ILE A 121 6.57 4.10 -1.82
CA ILE A 121 7.27 2.84 -1.63
C ILE A 121 6.42 1.70 -2.20
N MET A 122 7.03 0.87 -3.05
CA MET A 122 6.41 -0.32 -3.62
C MET A 122 6.62 -1.49 -2.66
N ALA A 123 5.55 -1.94 -2.00
CA ALA A 123 5.57 -3.14 -1.16
C ALA A 123 4.96 -4.34 -1.92
N VAL A 124 5.44 -5.54 -1.61
CA VAL A 124 5.03 -6.78 -2.28
C VAL A 124 4.89 -7.94 -1.30
N VAL A 125 3.99 -8.86 -1.65
CA VAL A 125 3.98 -10.24 -1.18
C VAL A 125 3.99 -11.12 -2.43
N ASP A 126 5.18 -11.60 -2.80
CA ASP A 126 5.45 -12.41 -3.98
C ASP A 126 5.40 -13.88 -3.60
N TYR A 127 4.28 -14.55 -3.87
CA TYR A 127 4.06 -15.93 -3.42
C TYR A 127 4.90 -16.96 -4.19
N PRO A 128 5.06 -16.87 -5.53
CA PRO A 128 5.94 -17.78 -6.26
C PRO A 128 7.40 -17.69 -5.82
N LYS A 129 7.93 -16.48 -5.62
CA LYS A 129 9.33 -16.30 -5.15
C LYS A 129 9.47 -16.43 -3.64
N ARG A 130 8.35 -16.45 -2.92
CA ARG A 130 8.29 -16.38 -1.45
C ARG A 130 9.09 -15.20 -0.92
N GLU A 131 8.91 -14.04 -1.53
CA GLU A 131 9.52 -12.79 -1.10
C GLU A 131 8.46 -11.84 -0.56
N LEU A 132 8.76 -11.10 0.50
CA LEU A 132 7.84 -10.11 1.05
C LEU A 132 8.64 -8.90 1.56
N GLY A 133 8.09 -7.70 1.43
CA GLY A 133 8.72 -6.48 1.94
C GLY A 133 8.66 -5.32 0.94
N LEU A 134 9.72 -4.51 0.91
CA LEU A 134 9.77 -3.22 0.20
C LEU A 134 10.72 -3.34 -1.01
N LEU A 135 10.20 -3.18 -2.22
CA LEU A 135 10.94 -3.33 -3.47
C LEU A 135 11.80 -2.11 -3.81
N SER A 136 11.18 -0.93 -3.77
CA SER A 136 11.80 0.31 -4.21
C SER A 136 11.01 1.51 -3.71
N CYS A 137 11.59 2.69 -3.85
CA CYS A 137 11.00 3.96 -3.50
C CYS A 137 11.18 4.93 -4.66
N ILE A 138 10.11 5.61 -5.07
CA ILE A 138 10.16 6.62 -6.13
C ILE A 138 9.47 7.90 -5.67
N THR A 139 10.01 9.04 -6.09
CA THR A 139 9.29 10.31 -6.05
C THR A 139 8.51 10.46 -7.35
N LEU A 140 7.21 10.75 -7.23
CA LEU A 140 6.33 11.02 -8.37
C LEU A 140 6.69 12.36 -8.99
N CYS A 141 6.73 12.42 -10.31
CA CYS A 141 6.96 13.65 -11.06
C CYS A 141 5.66 14.42 -11.38
N GLY A 142 4.51 13.76 -11.23
CA GLY A 142 3.20 14.34 -11.51
C GLY A 142 2.64 14.00 -12.89
N ASP A 143 3.48 13.48 -13.80
CA ASP A 143 3.03 12.87 -15.04
C ASP A 143 2.61 11.41 -14.79
N GLU A 144 1.31 11.16 -14.87
CA GLU A 144 0.72 9.87 -14.56
C GLU A 144 1.29 8.74 -15.44
N ALA A 145 1.50 8.99 -16.74
CA ALA A 145 1.98 7.95 -17.64
C ALA A 145 3.42 7.56 -17.30
N VAL A 146 4.28 8.55 -17.03
CA VAL A 146 5.67 8.32 -16.63
C VAL A 146 5.73 7.62 -15.27
N ASP A 147 4.98 8.11 -14.29
CA ASP A 147 5.03 7.57 -12.93
C ASP A 147 4.44 6.16 -12.85
N MET A 148 3.32 5.89 -13.52
CA MET A 148 2.74 4.54 -13.55
C MET A 148 3.62 3.55 -14.31
N ALA A 149 4.33 3.98 -15.36
CA ALA A 149 5.32 3.13 -16.04
C ALA A 149 6.50 2.77 -15.12
N ARG A 150 6.99 3.74 -14.33
CA ARG A 150 8.05 3.50 -13.32
C ARG A 150 7.58 2.55 -12.22
N ILE A 151 6.34 2.70 -11.75
CA ILE A 151 5.72 1.78 -10.78
C ILE A 151 5.60 0.37 -11.39
N ALA A 152 5.14 0.26 -12.64
CA ALA A 152 4.98 -1.02 -13.31
C ALA A 152 6.31 -1.76 -13.46
N ALA A 153 7.39 -1.06 -13.82
CA ALA A 153 8.73 -1.63 -13.89
C ALA A 153 9.21 -2.18 -12.54
N CYS A 154 8.81 -1.58 -11.42
CA CYS A 154 9.17 -2.09 -10.08
C CYS A 154 8.45 -3.40 -9.74
N TYR A 155 7.23 -3.59 -10.26
CA TYR A 155 6.43 -4.80 -10.04
C TYR A 155 6.60 -5.86 -11.12
N ASP A 156 7.51 -5.67 -12.07
CA ASP A 156 7.73 -6.64 -13.13
C ASP A 156 8.10 -8.03 -12.56
N GLY A 157 7.43 -9.05 -13.09
CA GLY A 157 7.55 -10.43 -12.63
C GLY A 157 7.15 -10.68 -11.17
N ARG A 158 6.39 -9.78 -10.52
CA ARG A 158 5.82 -9.97 -9.17
C ARG A 158 4.40 -10.52 -9.26
N GLN A 159 4.08 -11.51 -8.43
CA GLN A 159 2.78 -12.19 -8.49
C GLN A 159 2.17 -12.38 -7.10
N GLY A 160 0.89 -12.04 -7.00
CA GLY A 160 0.08 -12.28 -5.80
C GLY A 160 -0.34 -13.75 -5.69
N TYR A 161 -1.14 -14.05 -4.66
CA TYR A 161 -1.64 -15.41 -4.40
C TYR A 161 -2.55 -15.93 -5.51
N HIS A 162 -3.39 -15.04 -6.08
CA HIS A 162 -4.23 -15.30 -7.25
C HIS A 162 -3.82 -14.35 -8.38
N PRO A 163 -2.82 -14.70 -9.21
CA PRO A 163 -2.30 -13.81 -10.25
C PRO A 163 -3.37 -13.26 -11.21
N GLU A 164 -4.40 -14.05 -11.50
CA GLU A 164 -5.54 -13.68 -12.35
C GLU A 164 -6.38 -12.52 -11.78
N ASN A 165 -6.29 -12.29 -10.47
CA ASN A 165 -6.99 -11.21 -9.78
C ASN A 165 -6.21 -9.90 -9.73
N ALA A 166 -4.95 -9.88 -10.18
CA ALA A 166 -4.14 -8.67 -10.21
C ALA A 166 -4.69 -7.69 -11.26
N SER A 167 -5.07 -6.49 -10.82
CA SER A 167 -5.55 -5.40 -11.67
C SER A 167 -4.38 -4.77 -12.43
N PRO A 168 -4.58 -4.32 -13.68
CA PRO A 168 -3.53 -3.70 -14.47
C PRO A 168 -3.02 -2.41 -13.80
N ILE A 169 -1.71 -2.17 -13.92
CA ILE A 169 -1.02 -1.03 -13.30
C ILE A 169 -1.26 0.23 -14.14
N ARG A 170 -2.41 0.87 -13.90
CA ARG A 170 -2.85 2.15 -14.49
C ARG A 170 -3.90 2.79 -13.58
N LEU A 171 -4.07 4.10 -13.59
CA LEU A 171 -5.11 4.73 -12.77
C LEU A 171 -6.50 4.65 -13.43
N LEU A 172 -7.54 4.78 -12.59
CA LEU A 172 -8.95 4.92 -12.95
C LEU A 172 -9.44 6.36 -12.82
#